data_AF-A0AAW0F8H5-F1
#
_entry.id   AF-A0AAW0F8H5-F1
#
_cell.length_a   1.000
_cell.length_b   1.000
_cell.length_c   1.000
_cell.angle_alpha   90.00
_cell.angle_beta   90.00
_cell.angle_gamma   90.00
#
_symmetry.space_group_name_H-M   'P 1'
#
loop_
_entity.id
_entity.type
_entity.pdbx_description
1 polymer ?
#
loop_
_entity_poly.entity_id
_entity_poly.type
_entity_poly.pdbx_seq_one_letter_code
_entity_poly.pdbx_strand_id
1 'polypeptide(L)'
;MIAAKEEKLKKLADKTVMGEVKVDPKTQNSVGDIDPIISEISPYSSDNKSSKFKTFIDGFKPPLPDEKQKVVDENKYLTTRHLVVIALTSGTGTGLMVANGENLKASGPLPLLIGYFVLGFFMLIPTMNAAGELNIAYPNLPGGFAGFFKKFLGPDLTFALSINYVFQWAIVIPLELVTASMICKFWNDSFNPDIIVAVFLVVIIVINCFGVRGYGEAEFVMNTVKLLFLGGFVIFGLAVDLGASKDGFIGGKYYRDPGMATTFKGFASCLAAEAFSFGGTEFISLSAAEQVNPRKSLKTGIKLVVFRVVVFFLGSLVFVGLLVPYDSPKLMGGDTPASTSPYVLAAQLHGVKIE
;
A
#
# COMPACT_ATOMS: atom_id res chain seq x y z
N MET A 1 38.76 -36.68 18.14
CA MET A 1 39.50 -35.79 17.22
C MET A 1 39.01 -34.33 17.24
N ILE A 2 37.71 -34.07 17.43
CA ILE A 2 37.16 -32.70 17.55
C ILE A 2 37.43 -32.07 18.93
N ALA A 3 37.26 -32.82 20.03
CA ALA A 3 37.53 -32.34 21.39
C ALA A 3 39.00 -31.92 21.63
N ALA A 4 39.97 -32.62 21.02
CA ALA A 4 41.40 -32.27 21.11
C ALA A 4 41.76 -30.98 20.34
N LYS A 5 40.92 -30.57 19.38
CA LYS A 5 41.13 -29.37 18.56
C LYS A 5 40.59 -28.12 19.28
N GLU A 6 39.50 -28.26 20.05
CA GLU A 6 38.94 -27.19 20.89
C GLU A 6 39.83 -26.87 22.11
N GLU A 7 40.46 -27.87 22.72
CA GLU A 7 41.37 -27.66 23.85
C GLU A 7 42.66 -26.94 23.43
N LYS A 8 43.16 -27.21 22.21
CA LYS A 8 44.30 -26.49 21.62
C LYS A 8 43.96 -25.03 21.32
N LEU A 9 42.74 -24.75 20.85
CA LEU A 9 42.26 -23.40 20.56
C LEU A 9 42.03 -22.57 21.85
N LYS A 10 41.52 -23.18 22.92
CA LYS A 10 41.42 -22.52 24.24
C LYS A 10 42.79 -22.19 24.83
N LYS A 11 43.77 -23.11 24.75
CA LYS A 11 45.15 -22.87 25.21
C LYS A 11 45.90 -21.81 24.41
N LEU A 12 45.53 -21.60 23.14
CA LEU A 12 46.04 -20.51 22.29
C LEU A 12 45.39 -19.16 22.61
N ALA A 13 44.09 -19.15 22.93
CA ALA A 13 43.38 -17.94 23.35
C ALA A 13 43.89 -17.41 24.70
N ASP A 14 44.13 -18.28 25.69
CA ASP A 14 44.66 -17.89 27.00
C ASP A 14 46.12 -17.39 26.94
N LYS A 15 46.93 -17.90 26.00
CA LYS A 15 48.31 -17.40 25.80
C LYS A 15 48.38 -16.01 25.16
N THR A 16 47.31 -15.56 24.50
CA THR A 16 47.28 -14.28 23.80
C THR A 16 46.82 -13.13 24.72
N VAL A 17 46.21 -13.44 25.88
CA VAL A 17 45.63 -12.44 26.80
C VAL A 17 46.58 -12.07 27.97
N MET A 18 47.69 -12.78 28.16
CA MET A 18 48.58 -12.62 29.34
C MET A 18 50.04 -12.23 29.02
N GLY A 19 50.31 -11.64 27.85
CA GLY A 19 51.63 -11.13 27.49
C GLY A 19 51.73 -9.61 27.61
N GLU A 20 52.11 -9.08 28.77
CA GLU A 20 52.65 -7.72 28.85
C GLU A 20 53.95 -7.65 28.02
N VAL A 21 53.90 -6.98 26.88
CA VAL A 21 55.10 -6.72 26.07
C VAL A 21 55.83 -5.53 26.67
N LYS A 22 56.94 -5.79 27.39
CA LYS A 22 57.98 -4.80 27.64
C LYS A 22 58.71 -4.49 26.33
N VAL A 23 58.73 -3.23 25.93
CA VAL A 23 59.48 -2.76 24.75
C VAL A 23 60.82 -2.18 25.22
N ASP A 24 61.91 -2.73 24.69
CA ASP A 24 63.31 -2.32 24.90
C ASP A 24 63.66 -1.14 23.98
N PRO A 25 64.36 -0.05 24.41
CA PRO A 25 64.36 1.23 23.70
C PRO A 25 65.36 1.36 22.52
N LYS A 26 65.74 0.29 21.82
CA LYS A 26 66.89 0.32 20.88
C LYS A 26 66.65 -0.10 19.43
N THR A 27 65.42 -0.03 18.94
CA THR A 27 65.13 -0.23 17.50
C THR A 27 64.24 0.89 16.96
N GLN A 28 64.69 2.13 17.15
CA GLN A 28 64.37 3.23 16.25
C GLN A 28 65.45 3.27 15.16
N ASN A 29 65.02 3.48 13.91
CA ASN A 29 65.82 3.74 12.70
C ASN A 29 66.05 2.54 11.76
N SER A 30 65.00 2.10 11.09
CA SER A 30 64.94 2.01 9.62
C SER A 30 63.62 1.35 9.21
N VAL A 31 63.17 1.63 7.99
CA VAL A 31 61.90 1.25 7.35
C VAL A 31 60.83 2.35 7.45
N GLY A 32 60.89 3.23 6.45
CA GLY A 32 59.82 4.15 6.08
C GLY A 32 58.70 3.46 5.28
N ASP A 33 57.63 4.21 5.10
CA ASP A 33 56.46 3.99 4.23
C ASP A 33 55.58 2.75 4.49
N ILE A 34 54.86 2.76 5.61
CA ILE A 34 53.50 2.20 5.70
C ILE A 34 52.71 3.03 6.72
N ASP A 35 51.77 3.87 6.27
CA ASP A 35 50.85 4.59 7.17
C ASP A 35 49.92 3.59 7.87
N PRO A 36 49.92 3.49 9.21
CA PRO A 36 48.95 2.68 9.93
C PRO A 36 47.61 3.44 10.01
N ILE A 37 46.57 2.86 9.41
CA ILE A 37 45.17 3.27 9.50
C ILE A 37 44.65 3.03 10.94
N ILE A 38 45.16 3.74 11.95
CA ILE A 38 44.55 3.84 13.29
C ILE A 38 44.99 5.18 13.92
N SER A 39 44.31 6.28 13.61
CA SER A 39 44.20 7.43 14.54
C SER A 39 43.15 8.42 14.05
N GLU A 40 41.91 8.25 14.52
CA GLU A 40 40.99 9.34 14.83
C GLU A 40 39.75 8.76 15.52
N ILE A 41 39.92 8.35 16.78
CA ILE A 41 38.79 8.29 17.71
C ILE A 41 38.74 9.67 18.36
N SER A 42 38.08 10.61 17.69
CA SER A 42 37.65 11.85 18.33
C SER A 42 36.40 11.55 19.17
N PRO A 43 36.37 11.88 20.47
CA PRO A 43 35.17 11.72 21.29
C PRO A 43 34.17 12.80 20.86
N TYR A 44 33.19 12.43 20.03
CA TYR A 44 32.17 13.38 19.62
C TYR A 44 31.27 13.72 20.82
N SER A 45 31.46 14.95 21.30
CA SER A 45 30.60 15.65 22.25
C SER A 45 29.14 15.58 21.78
N SER A 46 28.28 15.06 22.65
CA SER A 46 26.83 15.10 22.50
C SER A 46 26.31 16.51 22.79
N ASP A 47 26.39 17.40 21.81
CA ASP A 47 25.66 18.66 21.89
C ASP A 47 25.21 19.11 20.51
N ASN A 48 24.00 18.72 20.12
CA ASN A 48 23.27 19.53 19.15
C ASN A 48 21.75 19.39 19.31
N LYS A 49 21.14 20.36 20.01
CA LYS A 49 19.74 20.72 19.83
C LYS A 49 19.58 21.33 18.42
N SER A 50 19.62 20.50 17.38
CA SER A 50 19.24 20.93 16.05
C SER A 50 17.74 21.25 16.06
N SER A 51 17.40 22.51 15.76
CA SER A 51 16.02 22.94 15.61
C SER A 51 15.34 22.10 14.52
N LYS A 52 14.16 21.54 14.82
CA LYS A 52 13.36 20.70 13.90
C LYS A 52 13.20 21.31 12.51
N PHE A 53 13.24 22.65 12.43
CA PHE A 53 13.15 23.41 11.20
C PHE A 53 14.38 23.27 10.28
N LYS A 54 15.58 23.13 10.86
CA LYS A 54 16.81 22.96 10.08
C LYS A 54 16.88 21.57 9.47
N THR A 55 16.51 20.54 10.23
CA THR A 55 16.34 19.16 9.73
C THR A 55 15.28 19.08 8.63
N PHE A 56 14.21 19.87 8.72
CA PHE A 56 13.19 19.97 7.66
C PHE A 56 13.75 20.59 6.37
N ILE A 57 14.47 21.71 6.47
CA ILE A 57 15.11 22.37 5.31
C ILE A 57 16.18 21.47 4.67
N ASP A 58 16.96 20.75 5.47
CA ASP A 58 18.00 19.85 4.97
C ASP A 58 17.42 18.61 4.28
N GLY A 59 16.16 18.25 4.54
CA GLY A 59 15.43 17.20 3.83
C GLY A 59 15.09 17.52 2.36
N PHE A 60 15.18 18.79 1.96
CA PHE A 60 14.96 19.22 0.57
C PHE A 60 16.24 19.29 -0.27
N LYS A 61 17.41 19.03 0.32
CA LYS A 61 18.68 19.03 -0.42
C LYS A 61 18.94 17.66 -1.07
N PRO A 62 19.42 17.62 -2.33
CA PRO A 62 19.82 16.38 -2.96
C PRO A 62 20.99 15.72 -2.20
N PRO A 63 21.02 14.39 -2.07
CA PRO A 63 22.10 13.70 -1.36
C PRO A 63 23.43 13.89 -2.10
N LEU A 64 24.49 14.23 -1.34
CA LEU A 64 25.84 14.41 -1.87
C LEU A 64 26.47 13.06 -2.29
N PRO A 65 27.39 13.03 -3.27
CA PRO A 65 27.78 11.78 -3.94
C PRO A 65 28.63 10.79 -3.12
N ASP A 66 29.25 11.20 -2.00
CA ASP A 66 30.31 10.41 -1.37
C ASP A 66 30.10 10.04 0.11
N GLU A 67 28.93 10.33 0.68
CA GLU A 67 28.63 9.87 2.02
C GLU A 67 28.06 8.46 1.96
N LYS A 68 28.89 7.45 2.24
CA LYS A 68 28.40 6.11 2.60
C LYS A 68 27.41 6.32 3.74
N GLN A 69 26.11 6.31 3.43
CA GLN A 69 25.03 6.38 4.40
C GLN A 69 25.27 5.29 5.45
N LYS A 70 25.88 5.67 6.58
CA LYS A 70 25.68 4.95 7.83
C LYS A 70 24.21 5.19 8.14
N VAL A 71 23.37 4.27 7.68
CA VAL A 71 21.97 4.19 8.12
C VAL A 71 22.04 3.84 9.60
N VAL A 72 22.18 4.85 10.45
CA VAL A 72 21.89 4.77 11.88
C VAL A 72 20.38 4.69 11.96
N ASP A 73 19.89 3.47 11.80
CA ASP A 73 18.49 3.11 11.67
C ASP A 73 17.83 3.03 13.06
N GLU A 74 17.78 4.16 13.78
CA GLU A 74 17.27 4.18 15.15
C GLU A 74 15.79 4.57 15.27
N ASN A 75 15.07 4.76 14.16
CA ASN A 75 13.61 4.87 14.22
C ASN A 75 12.95 4.30 12.96
N LYS A 76 12.83 2.97 12.86
CA LYS A 76 11.88 2.36 11.93
C LYS A 76 10.47 2.57 12.47
N TYR A 77 9.78 3.58 11.92
CA TYR A 77 8.52 4.09 12.46
C TYR A 77 7.30 3.17 12.19
N LEU A 78 7.37 2.27 11.20
CA LEU A 78 6.26 1.39 10.83
C LEU A 78 6.43 -0.02 11.37
N THR A 79 5.54 -0.39 12.29
CA THR A 79 5.46 -1.76 12.81
C THR A 79 4.89 -2.69 11.74
N THR A 80 5.30 -3.96 11.74
CA THR A 80 4.81 -5.01 10.82
C THR A 80 3.27 -5.08 10.74
N ARG A 81 2.56 -4.71 11.81
CA ARG A 81 1.10 -4.64 11.85
C ARG A 81 0.52 -3.60 10.87
N HIS A 82 1.14 -2.43 10.78
CA HIS A 82 0.71 -1.38 9.83
C HIS A 82 0.90 -1.86 8.39
N LEU A 83 2.04 -2.49 8.10
CA LEU A 83 2.30 -3.04 6.77
C LEU A 83 1.30 -4.12 6.35
N VAL A 84 0.89 -5.00 7.27
CA VAL A 84 -0.11 -6.04 6.97
C VAL A 84 -1.46 -5.43 6.62
N VAL A 85 -1.92 -4.45 7.40
CA VAL A 85 -3.20 -3.77 7.15
C VAL A 85 -3.15 -2.96 5.87
N ILE A 86 -2.07 -2.22 5.64
CA ILE A 86 -1.84 -1.48 4.39
C ILE A 86 -1.83 -2.45 3.20
N ALA A 87 -1.07 -3.55 3.25
CA ALA A 87 -1.02 -4.51 2.14
C ALA A 87 -2.40 -5.10 1.78
N LEU A 88 -3.25 -5.33 2.79
CA LEU A 88 -4.61 -5.86 2.63
C LEU A 88 -5.63 -4.84 2.11
N THR A 89 -5.41 -3.54 2.31
CA THR A 89 -6.45 -2.52 2.11
C THR A 89 -6.01 -1.37 1.21
N SER A 90 -4.72 -1.22 0.94
CA SER A 90 -4.20 -0.19 0.06
C SER A 90 -4.74 -0.38 -1.35
N GLY A 91 -5.18 0.71 -1.97
CA GLY A 91 -5.88 0.63 -3.26
C GLY A 91 -7.33 0.17 -3.21
N THR A 92 -7.79 -0.30 -2.05
CA THR A 92 -9.17 -0.76 -1.88
C THR A 92 -10.01 0.41 -1.41
N GLY A 93 -10.70 1.06 -2.35
CA GLY A 93 -11.44 2.29 -2.08
C GLY A 93 -12.42 2.61 -3.21
N THR A 94 -12.41 3.85 -3.66
CA THR A 94 -13.35 4.40 -4.66
C THR A 94 -13.39 3.59 -5.95
N GLY A 95 -12.26 3.05 -6.42
CA GLY A 95 -12.23 2.15 -7.57
C GLY A 95 -13.13 0.92 -7.40
N LEU A 96 -12.93 0.16 -6.31
CA LEU A 96 -13.70 -1.06 -6.05
C LEU A 96 -15.15 -0.73 -5.62
N MET A 97 -15.32 0.25 -4.73
CA MET A 97 -16.59 0.48 -4.04
C MET A 97 -17.53 1.43 -4.76
N VAL A 98 -17.02 2.37 -5.57
CA VAL A 98 -17.84 3.43 -6.18
C VAL A 98 -17.82 3.32 -7.71
N ALA A 99 -16.64 3.25 -8.32
CA ALA A 99 -16.52 3.19 -9.79
C ALA A 99 -17.18 1.95 -10.39
N ASN A 100 -17.22 0.83 -9.63
CA ASN A 100 -17.89 -0.39 -10.08
C ASN A 100 -19.40 -0.28 -10.23
N GLY A 101 -20.06 0.75 -9.69
CA GLY A 101 -21.48 0.98 -9.96
C GLY A 101 -21.72 1.24 -11.45
N GLU A 102 -20.90 2.10 -12.05
CA GLU A 102 -20.96 2.40 -13.48
C GLU A 102 -20.50 1.22 -14.32
N ASN A 103 -19.40 0.57 -13.92
CA ASN A 103 -18.86 -0.56 -14.67
C ASN A 103 -19.79 -1.78 -14.65
N LEU A 104 -20.49 -2.03 -13.55
CA LEU A 104 -21.49 -3.09 -13.47
C LEU A 104 -22.62 -2.83 -14.45
N LYS A 105 -23.13 -1.59 -14.51
CA LYS A 105 -24.16 -1.18 -15.47
C LYS A 105 -23.67 -1.26 -16.92
N ALA A 106 -22.42 -0.87 -17.16
CA ALA A 106 -21.84 -0.83 -18.49
C ALA A 106 -21.47 -2.20 -19.04
N SER A 107 -20.98 -3.13 -18.21
CA SER A 107 -20.39 -4.42 -18.62
C SER A 107 -21.21 -5.66 -18.22
N GLY A 108 -22.00 -5.58 -17.14
CA GLY A 108 -22.67 -6.72 -16.52
C GLY A 108 -21.81 -7.42 -15.46
N PRO A 109 -22.42 -8.31 -14.66
CA PRO A 109 -21.77 -8.91 -13.49
C PRO A 109 -20.66 -9.91 -13.84
N LEU A 110 -20.77 -10.65 -14.95
CA LEU A 110 -19.77 -11.63 -15.34
C LEU A 110 -18.50 -10.98 -15.93
N PRO A 111 -18.60 -10.04 -16.90
CA PRO A 111 -17.43 -9.38 -17.44
C PRO A 111 -16.63 -8.58 -16.40
N LEU A 112 -17.32 -7.98 -15.42
CA LEU A 112 -16.70 -7.32 -14.26
C LEU A 112 -15.83 -8.30 -13.45
N LEU A 113 -16.34 -9.50 -13.16
CA LEU A 113 -15.56 -10.51 -12.44
C LEU A 113 -14.36 -11.02 -13.24
N ILE A 114 -14.57 -11.26 -14.54
CA ILE A 114 -13.52 -11.73 -15.45
C ILE A 114 -12.42 -10.69 -15.56
N GLY A 115 -12.75 -9.40 -15.67
CA GLY A 115 -11.78 -8.33 -15.78
C GLY A 115 -10.91 -8.24 -14.52
N TYR A 116 -11.51 -8.19 -13.33
CA TYR A 116 -10.78 -8.24 -12.06
C TYR A 116 -9.91 -9.50 -11.92
N PHE A 117 -10.39 -10.65 -12.38
CA PHE A 117 -9.61 -11.88 -12.38
C PHE A 117 -8.41 -11.78 -13.33
N VAL A 118 -8.61 -11.30 -14.57
CA VAL A 118 -7.57 -11.20 -15.58
C VAL A 118 -6.50 -10.20 -15.16
N LEU A 119 -6.88 -8.99 -14.77
CA LEU A 119 -5.93 -7.96 -14.35
C LEU A 119 -5.30 -8.31 -13.00
N GLY A 120 -6.05 -8.87 -12.06
CA GLY A 120 -5.49 -9.32 -10.79
C GLY A 120 -4.46 -10.44 -11.00
N PHE A 121 -4.82 -11.48 -11.74
CA PHE A 121 -3.98 -12.67 -11.88
C PHE A 121 -2.81 -12.48 -12.86
N PHE A 122 -3.05 -11.89 -14.03
CA PHE A 122 -2.03 -11.78 -15.09
C PHE A 122 -1.21 -10.50 -15.04
N MET A 123 -1.72 -9.41 -14.44
CA MET A 123 -0.97 -8.16 -14.32
C MET A 123 -0.44 -7.98 -12.90
N LEU A 124 -1.34 -7.87 -11.90
CA LEU A 124 -0.96 -7.44 -10.56
C LEU A 124 -0.01 -8.41 -9.86
N ILE A 125 -0.33 -9.71 -9.85
CA ILE A 125 0.46 -10.71 -9.13
C ILE A 125 1.90 -10.80 -9.68
N PRO A 126 2.14 -10.95 -11.00
CA PRO A 126 3.49 -10.92 -11.56
C PRO A 126 4.23 -9.62 -11.26
N THR A 127 3.58 -8.45 -11.38
CA THR A 127 4.21 -7.16 -11.10
C THR A 127 4.64 -7.05 -9.64
N MET A 128 3.81 -7.50 -8.69
CA MET A 128 4.15 -7.47 -7.26
C MET A 128 5.24 -8.48 -6.88
N ASN A 129 5.26 -9.66 -7.52
CA ASN A 129 6.34 -10.62 -7.34
C ASN A 129 7.68 -10.05 -7.83
N ALA A 130 7.69 -9.48 -9.04
CA ALA A 130 8.89 -8.84 -9.60
C ALA A 130 9.37 -7.66 -8.75
N ALA A 131 8.44 -6.79 -8.32
CA ALA A 131 8.76 -5.68 -7.43
C ALA A 131 9.30 -6.19 -6.08
N GLY A 132 8.73 -7.26 -5.52
CA GLY A 132 9.20 -7.89 -4.30
C GLY A 132 10.63 -8.41 -4.39
N GLU A 133 10.97 -9.09 -5.47
CA GLU A 133 12.31 -9.60 -5.72
C GLU A 133 13.34 -8.47 -5.86
N LEU A 134 12.99 -7.40 -6.59
CA LEU A 134 13.85 -6.23 -6.75
C LEU A 134 14.09 -5.49 -5.43
N ASN A 135 13.06 -5.33 -4.60
CA ASN A 135 13.19 -4.71 -3.27
C ASN A 135 14.10 -5.52 -2.33
N ILE A 136 14.09 -6.85 -2.44
CA ILE A 136 14.97 -7.72 -1.63
C ILE A 136 16.38 -7.77 -2.20
N ALA A 137 16.54 -7.75 -3.52
CA ALA A 137 17.85 -7.79 -4.18
C ALA A 137 18.62 -6.47 -4.04
N TYR A 138 17.91 -5.34 -3.98
CA TYR A 138 18.51 -4.00 -3.89
C TYR A 138 17.92 -3.17 -2.74
N PRO A 139 18.11 -3.60 -1.48
CA PRO A 139 17.51 -2.94 -0.31
C PRO A 139 18.05 -1.52 -0.06
N ASN A 140 19.25 -1.20 -0.55
CA ASN A 140 19.93 0.07 -0.32
C ASN A 140 19.72 1.08 -1.45
N LEU A 141 18.80 0.83 -2.39
CA LEU A 141 18.58 1.75 -3.49
C LEU A 141 17.63 2.89 -3.03
N PRO A 142 18.12 4.14 -2.94
CA PRO A 142 17.28 5.25 -2.51
C PRO A 142 16.21 5.55 -3.58
N GLY A 143 15.00 5.90 -3.14
CA GLY A 143 13.89 6.31 -4.01
C GLY A 143 12.83 5.25 -4.31
N GLY A 144 12.83 4.12 -3.59
CA GLY A 144 11.80 3.09 -3.72
C GLY A 144 11.72 2.52 -5.13
N PHE A 145 10.51 2.28 -5.65
CA PHE A 145 10.34 1.66 -6.97
C PHE A 145 10.92 2.52 -8.13
N ALA A 146 10.90 3.86 -7.99
CA ALA A 146 11.46 4.77 -8.99
C ALA A 146 12.99 4.59 -9.14
N GLY A 147 13.66 4.18 -8.06
CA GLY A 147 15.07 3.83 -8.09
C GLY A 147 15.39 2.67 -9.05
N PHE A 148 14.50 1.66 -9.13
CA PHE A 148 14.69 0.53 -10.04
C PHE A 148 14.63 0.97 -11.50
N PHE A 149 13.68 1.83 -11.85
CA PHE A 149 13.56 2.38 -13.20
C PHE A 149 14.82 3.15 -13.59
N LYS A 150 15.38 3.97 -12.67
CA LYS A 150 16.63 4.70 -12.93
C LYS A 150 17.80 3.78 -13.19
N LYS A 151 17.88 2.68 -12.43
CA LYS A 151 18.99 1.73 -12.51
C LYS A 151 18.95 0.86 -13.76
N PHE A 152 17.77 0.41 -14.20
CA PHE A 152 17.64 -0.59 -15.26
C PHE A 152 17.22 -0.03 -16.62
N LEU A 153 16.46 1.07 -16.65
CA LEU A 153 15.86 1.61 -17.88
C LEU A 153 16.40 2.99 -18.26
N GLY A 154 17.19 3.61 -17.38
CA GLY A 154 17.85 4.89 -17.62
C GLY A 154 17.06 6.10 -17.11
N PRO A 155 17.70 7.29 -17.15
CA PRO A 155 17.15 8.51 -16.57
C PRO A 155 15.91 9.03 -17.30
N ASP A 156 15.85 8.91 -18.62
CA ASP A 156 14.78 9.49 -19.44
C ASP A 156 13.42 8.82 -19.18
N LEU A 157 13.41 7.48 -19.16
CA LEU A 157 12.19 6.73 -18.85
C LEU A 157 11.76 6.95 -17.40
N THR A 158 12.72 7.07 -16.48
CA THR A 158 12.44 7.35 -15.07
C THR A 158 11.79 8.72 -14.89
N PHE A 159 12.25 9.74 -15.63
CA PHE A 159 11.63 11.05 -15.63
C PHE A 159 10.18 10.96 -16.13
N ALA A 160 9.95 10.31 -17.27
CA ALA A 160 8.59 10.12 -17.81
C ALA A 160 7.66 9.38 -16.85
N LEU A 161 8.14 8.31 -16.21
CA LEU A 161 7.37 7.55 -15.21
C LEU A 161 7.08 8.37 -13.96
N SER A 162 8.06 9.15 -13.48
CA SER A 162 7.88 10.01 -12.30
C SER A 162 6.83 11.09 -12.54
N ILE A 163 6.82 11.69 -13.74
CA ILE A 163 5.79 12.67 -14.12
C ILE A 163 4.41 12.01 -14.22
N ASN A 164 4.30 10.83 -14.81
CA ASN A 164 3.04 10.07 -14.82
C ASN A 164 2.55 9.75 -13.40
N TYR A 165 3.46 9.38 -12.50
CA TYR A 165 3.12 9.09 -11.11
C TYR A 165 2.63 10.33 -10.35
N VAL A 166 3.23 11.50 -10.62
CA VAL A 166 2.74 12.78 -10.08
C VAL A 166 1.34 13.09 -10.59
N PHE A 167 1.08 12.94 -11.89
CA PHE A 167 -0.26 13.16 -12.45
C PHE A 167 -1.30 12.18 -11.89
N GLN A 168 -0.93 10.91 -11.73
CA GLN A 168 -1.80 9.92 -11.09
C GLN A 168 -2.26 10.42 -9.72
N TRP A 169 -1.35 10.80 -8.82
CA TRP A 169 -1.73 11.26 -7.49
C TRP A 169 -2.43 12.62 -7.48
N ALA A 170 -2.06 13.53 -8.41
CA ALA A 170 -2.72 14.82 -8.56
C ALA A 170 -4.19 14.68 -8.99
N ILE A 171 -4.55 13.61 -9.72
CA ILE A 171 -5.93 13.32 -10.13
C ILE A 171 -6.67 12.52 -9.06
N VAL A 172 -6.00 11.56 -8.41
CA VAL A 172 -6.63 10.67 -7.42
C VAL A 172 -7.10 11.43 -6.18
N ILE A 173 -6.32 12.41 -5.68
CA ILE A 173 -6.69 13.16 -4.47
C ILE A 173 -8.03 13.91 -4.65
N PRO A 174 -8.23 14.74 -5.70
CA PRO A 174 -9.53 15.34 -5.98
C PRO A 174 -10.65 14.32 -6.19
N LEU A 175 -10.39 13.20 -6.88
CA LEU A 175 -11.37 12.15 -7.13
C LEU A 175 -11.90 11.56 -5.81
N GLU A 176 -11.02 11.29 -4.85
CA GLU A 176 -11.39 10.81 -3.52
C GLU A 176 -12.24 11.83 -2.74
N LEU A 177 -11.89 13.13 -2.81
CA LEU A 177 -12.64 14.20 -2.15
C LEU A 177 -14.05 14.39 -2.73
N VAL A 178 -14.17 14.36 -4.05
CA VAL A 178 -15.48 14.41 -4.74
C VAL A 178 -16.29 13.17 -4.40
N THR A 179 -15.66 12.00 -4.30
CA THR A 179 -16.36 10.78 -3.91
C THR A 179 -16.85 10.84 -2.46
N ALA A 180 -16.06 11.38 -1.53
CA ALA A 180 -16.48 11.61 -0.16
C ALA A 180 -17.69 12.56 -0.08
N SER A 181 -17.73 13.63 -0.88
CA SER A 181 -18.87 14.53 -0.91
C SER A 181 -20.13 13.87 -1.48
N MET A 182 -20.01 13.06 -2.54
CA MET A 182 -21.12 12.26 -3.07
C MET A 182 -21.71 11.31 -2.01
N ILE A 183 -20.85 10.66 -1.21
CA ILE A 183 -21.29 9.77 -0.13
C ILE A 183 -22.02 10.54 0.99
N CYS A 184 -21.58 11.75 1.33
CA CYS A 184 -22.30 12.58 2.31
C CYS A 184 -23.66 13.04 1.80
N LYS A 185 -23.76 13.39 0.50
CA LYS A 185 -25.03 13.77 -0.12
C LYS A 185 -26.05 12.63 -0.16
N PHE A 186 -25.60 11.38 -0.14
CA PHE A 186 -26.50 10.22 -0.05
C PHE A 186 -27.37 10.23 1.21
N TRP A 187 -26.84 10.70 2.35
CA TRP A 187 -27.59 10.77 3.62
C TRP A 187 -28.34 12.09 3.81
N ASN A 188 -27.82 13.18 3.25
CA ASN A 188 -28.49 14.48 3.30
C ASN A 188 -28.18 15.30 2.05
N ASP A 189 -29.17 15.42 1.17
CA ASP A 189 -29.04 16.16 -0.09
C ASP A 189 -29.07 17.68 0.08
N SER A 190 -29.40 18.18 1.28
CA SER A 190 -29.42 19.62 1.58
C SER A 190 -28.01 20.21 1.68
N PHE A 191 -26.97 19.38 1.81
CA PHE A 191 -25.60 19.85 1.92
C PHE A 191 -25.02 20.27 0.57
N ASN A 192 -24.34 21.42 0.56
CA ASN A 192 -23.56 21.84 -0.59
C ASN A 192 -22.28 20.96 -0.68
N PRO A 193 -22.07 20.23 -1.79
CA PRO A 193 -20.92 19.35 -1.97
C PRO A 193 -19.56 20.08 -1.85
N ASP A 194 -19.49 21.34 -2.25
CA ASP A 194 -18.24 22.13 -2.20
C ASP A 194 -17.78 22.36 -0.75
N ILE A 195 -18.73 22.58 0.15
CA ILE A 195 -18.44 22.75 1.58
C ILE A 195 -17.92 21.44 2.16
N ILE A 196 -18.51 20.30 1.78
CA ILE A 196 -18.06 18.98 2.24
C ILE A 196 -16.62 18.71 1.77
N VAL A 197 -16.31 18.99 0.50
CA VAL A 197 -14.95 18.87 -0.04
C VAL A 197 -13.96 19.72 0.74
N ALA A 198 -14.31 21.00 1.01
CA ALA A 198 -13.45 21.90 1.78
C ALA A 198 -13.20 21.39 3.21
N VAL A 199 -14.22 20.86 3.88
CA VAL A 199 -14.09 20.28 5.23
C VAL A 199 -13.15 19.07 5.22
N PHE A 200 -13.31 18.12 4.29
CA PHE A 200 -12.42 16.97 4.18
C PHE A 200 -10.98 17.39 3.88
N LEU A 201 -10.78 18.39 3.02
CA LEU A 201 -9.45 18.91 2.72
C LEU A 201 -8.77 19.49 3.97
N VAL A 202 -9.50 20.27 4.77
CA VAL A 202 -8.98 20.81 6.04
C VAL A 202 -8.62 19.68 7.01
N VAL A 203 -9.45 18.64 7.14
CA VAL A 203 -9.15 17.48 7.98
C VAL A 203 -7.88 16.78 7.53
N ILE A 204 -7.69 16.56 6.23
CA ILE A 204 -6.48 15.96 5.68
C ILE A 204 -5.26 16.82 6.00
N ILE A 205 -5.33 18.15 5.82
CA ILE A 205 -4.24 19.07 6.14
C ILE A 205 -3.88 18.97 7.64
N VAL A 206 -4.88 18.96 8.52
CA VAL A 206 -4.69 18.85 9.98
C VAL A 206 -4.00 17.52 10.34
N ILE A 207 -4.43 16.40 9.76
CA ILE A 207 -3.78 15.09 9.97
C ILE A 207 -2.32 15.13 9.53
N ASN A 208 -2.04 15.76 8.38
CA ASN A 208 -0.67 15.91 7.88
C ASN A 208 0.21 16.78 8.80
N CYS A 209 -0.37 17.73 9.53
CA CYS A 209 0.37 18.54 10.50
C CYS A 209 0.87 17.75 11.73
N PHE A 210 0.26 16.62 12.08
CA PHE A 210 0.69 15.77 13.21
C PHE A 210 1.93 14.90 12.90
N GLY A 211 2.46 14.98 11.68
CA GLY A 211 3.67 14.27 11.25
C GLY A 211 3.44 12.77 11.03
N VAL A 212 4.53 12.07 10.68
CA VAL A 212 4.51 10.68 10.17
C VAL A 212 3.87 9.69 11.15
N ARG A 213 4.05 9.90 12.47
CA ARG A 213 3.44 9.03 13.50
C ARG A 213 1.92 9.17 13.57
N GLY A 214 1.41 10.41 13.54
CA GLY A 214 -0.04 10.65 13.55
C GLY A 214 -0.71 10.13 12.28
N TYR A 215 -0.06 10.33 11.13
CA TYR A 215 -0.50 9.79 9.85
C TYR A 215 -0.60 8.25 9.87
N GLY A 216 0.44 7.56 10.34
CA GLY A 216 0.46 6.09 10.36
C GLY A 216 -0.64 5.46 11.22
N GLU A 217 -0.95 6.06 12.37
CA GLU A 217 -2.06 5.60 13.23
C GLU A 217 -3.43 5.90 12.60
N ALA A 218 -3.61 7.09 12.01
CA ALA A 218 -4.86 7.43 11.33
C ALA A 218 -5.14 6.50 10.14
N GLU A 219 -4.10 6.21 9.35
CA GLU A 219 -4.16 5.25 8.25
C GLU A 219 -4.51 3.84 8.75
N PHE A 220 -3.90 3.38 9.84
CA PHE A 220 -4.20 2.08 10.43
C PHE A 220 -5.68 1.96 10.84
N VAL A 221 -6.23 2.99 11.51
CA VAL A 221 -7.65 2.99 11.93
C VAL A 221 -8.58 3.01 10.72
N MET A 222 -8.36 3.91 9.76
CA MET A 222 -9.22 4.02 8.57
C MET A 222 -9.20 2.74 7.73
N ASN A 223 -8.02 2.14 7.54
CA ASN A 223 -7.90 0.87 6.81
C ASN A 223 -8.54 -0.30 7.56
N THR A 224 -8.48 -0.32 8.89
CA THR A 224 -9.18 -1.33 9.69
C THR A 224 -10.69 -1.27 9.48
N VAL A 225 -11.28 -0.06 9.47
CA VAL A 225 -12.72 0.13 9.19
C VAL A 225 -13.08 -0.39 7.79
N LYS A 226 -12.26 -0.07 6.77
CA LYS A 226 -12.46 -0.58 5.40
C LYS A 226 -12.43 -2.11 5.33
N LEU A 227 -11.47 -2.73 6.03
CA LEU A 227 -11.34 -4.18 6.08
C LEU A 227 -12.57 -4.85 6.73
N LEU A 228 -13.06 -4.29 7.84
CA LEU A 228 -14.27 -4.76 8.51
C LEU A 228 -15.50 -4.59 7.62
N PHE A 229 -15.61 -3.47 6.90
CA PHE A 229 -16.70 -3.25 5.96
C PHE A 229 -16.72 -4.31 4.85
N LEU A 230 -15.59 -4.56 4.17
CA LEU A 230 -15.53 -5.55 3.09
C LEU A 230 -15.76 -6.97 3.58
N GLY A 231 -15.15 -7.35 4.71
CA GLY A 231 -15.39 -8.65 5.33
C GLY A 231 -16.85 -8.82 5.75
N GLY A 232 -17.43 -7.78 6.36
CA GLY A 232 -18.83 -7.74 6.76
C GLY A 232 -19.78 -7.84 5.56
N PHE A 233 -19.46 -7.17 4.45
CA PHE A 233 -20.25 -7.23 3.23
C PHE A 233 -20.26 -8.63 2.59
N VAL A 234 -19.13 -9.33 2.59
CA VAL A 234 -19.06 -10.72 2.10
C VAL A 234 -19.94 -11.64 2.94
N ILE A 235 -19.92 -11.49 4.28
CA ILE A 235 -20.78 -12.27 5.19
C ILE A 235 -22.26 -11.90 4.97
N PHE A 236 -22.56 -10.61 4.87
CA PHE A 236 -23.90 -10.09 4.60
C PHE A 236 -24.44 -10.65 3.27
N GLY A 237 -23.64 -10.59 2.21
CA GLY A 237 -24.04 -11.05 0.90
C GLY A 237 -24.30 -12.55 0.86
N LEU A 238 -23.49 -13.34 1.57
CA LEU A 238 -23.73 -14.78 1.75
C LEU A 238 -25.05 -15.05 2.47
N ALA A 239 -25.32 -14.34 3.57
CA ALA A 239 -26.57 -14.51 4.32
C ALA A 239 -27.79 -14.15 3.48
N VAL A 240 -27.73 -13.04 2.74
CA VAL A 240 -28.82 -12.59 1.86
C VAL A 240 -29.06 -13.55 0.71
N ASP A 241 -28.00 -14.01 0.02
CA ASP A 241 -28.13 -14.94 -1.08
C ASP A 241 -28.74 -16.28 -0.63
N LEU A 242 -28.39 -16.75 0.58
CA LEU A 242 -28.96 -17.95 1.21
C LEU A 242 -30.42 -17.77 1.70
N GLY A 243 -31.01 -16.58 1.56
CA GLY A 243 -32.42 -16.33 1.86
C GLY A 243 -32.71 -15.60 3.16
N ALA A 244 -31.73 -14.89 3.74
CA ALA A 244 -32.00 -13.98 4.87
C ALA A 244 -32.80 -12.73 4.46
N SER A 245 -32.97 -12.47 3.15
CA SER A 245 -33.80 -11.39 2.62
C SER A 245 -35.25 -11.84 2.38
N LYS A 246 -36.15 -10.85 2.28
CA LYS A 246 -37.58 -11.03 1.95
C LYS A 246 -37.80 -11.73 0.61
N ASP A 247 -36.81 -11.69 -0.29
CA ASP A 247 -36.86 -12.27 -1.62
C ASP A 247 -36.57 -13.79 -1.66
N GLY A 248 -36.21 -14.40 -0.52
CA GLY A 248 -35.81 -15.80 -0.46
C GLY A 248 -34.43 -16.06 -1.09
N PHE A 249 -34.16 -17.31 -1.48
CA PHE A 249 -32.89 -17.70 -2.10
C PHE A 249 -32.73 -17.05 -3.50
N ILE A 250 -31.69 -16.23 -3.68
CA ILE A 250 -31.49 -15.46 -4.91
C ILE A 250 -30.79 -16.30 -5.98
N GLY A 251 -29.73 -17.04 -5.61
CA GLY A 251 -29.17 -18.13 -6.42
C GLY A 251 -28.77 -17.74 -7.84
N GLY A 252 -28.36 -16.49 -8.03
CA GLY A 252 -28.00 -15.93 -9.34
C GLY A 252 -29.19 -15.52 -10.20
N LYS A 253 -30.31 -15.10 -9.61
CA LYS A 253 -31.44 -14.49 -10.33
C LYS A 253 -30.98 -13.41 -11.31
N TYR A 254 -30.15 -12.46 -10.86
CA TYR A 254 -29.68 -11.34 -11.68
C TYR A 254 -28.68 -11.73 -12.78
N TYR A 255 -28.03 -12.88 -12.68
CA TYR A 255 -27.22 -13.44 -13.77
C TYR A 255 -28.10 -14.00 -14.90
N ARG A 256 -29.34 -14.42 -14.62
CA ARG A 256 -30.27 -14.93 -15.62
C ARG A 256 -31.10 -13.82 -16.24
N ASP A 257 -31.58 -12.90 -15.40
CA ASP A 257 -32.42 -11.76 -15.78
C ASP A 257 -32.07 -10.58 -14.88
N PRO A 258 -31.49 -9.48 -15.39
CA PRO A 258 -31.37 -9.05 -16.80
C PRO A 258 -30.24 -9.72 -17.63
N GLY A 259 -29.42 -10.60 -17.05
CA GLY A 259 -28.41 -11.40 -17.77
C GLY A 259 -26.98 -11.24 -17.26
N MET A 260 -26.04 -11.96 -17.88
CA MET A 260 -24.66 -12.05 -17.36
C MET A 260 -23.74 -10.94 -17.88
N ALA A 261 -24.03 -10.39 -19.06
CA ALA A 261 -23.16 -9.44 -19.77
C ALA A 261 -24.01 -8.51 -20.65
N THR A 262 -23.50 -7.29 -20.87
CA THR A 262 -24.16 -6.28 -21.72
C THR A 262 -23.49 -6.16 -23.08
N THR A 263 -22.25 -5.68 -23.15
CA THR A 263 -21.54 -5.37 -24.41
C THR A 263 -20.03 -5.46 -24.23
N PHE A 264 -19.31 -5.88 -25.27
CA PHE A 264 -17.84 -5.95 -25.26
C PHE A 264 -17.17 -4.59 -25.00
N LYS A 265 -17.75 -3.49 -25.50
CA LYS A 265 -17.30 -2.13 -25.20
C LYS A 265 -17.34 -1.84 -23.69
N GLY A 266 -18.38 -2.30 -23.01
CA GLY A 266 -18.53 -2.18 -21.55
C GLY A 266 -17.47 -2.98 -20.81
N PHE A 267 -17.18 -4.20 -21.27
CA PHE A 267 -16.07 -4.99 -20.73
C PHE A 267 -14.73 -4.27 -20.89
N ALA A 268 -14.43 -3.73 -22.07
CA ALA A 268 -13.17 -3.02 -22.30
C ALA A 268 -13.02 -1.75 -21.45
N SER A 269 -14.11 -0.99 -21.24
CA SER A 269 -14.08 0.18 -20.34
C SER A 269 -13.90 -0.22 -18.87
N CYS A 270 -14.46 -1.37 -18.48
CA CYS A 270 -14.34 -1.91 -17.12
C CYS A 270 -12.88 -2.21 -16.75
N LEU A 271 -12.08 -2.75 -17.69
CA LEU A 271 -10.66 -3.03 -17.48
C LEU A 271 -9.86 -1.80 -17.00
N ALA A 272 -10.20 -0.59 -17.46
CA ALA A 272 -9.51 0.62 -17.04
C ALA A 272 -9.80 0.97 -15.57
N ALA A 273 -11.05 0.83 -15.14
CA ALA A 273 -11.46 1.10 -13.76
C ALA A 273 -11.00 -0.01 -12.78
N GLU A 274 -10.90 -1.24 -13.26
CA GLU A 274 -10.30 -2.35 -12.54
C GLU A 274 -8.79 -2.13 -12.32
N ALA A 275 -8.07 -1.71 -13.36
CA ALA A 275 -6.67 -1.34 -13.25
C ALA A 275 -6.46 -0.20 -12.24
N PHE A 276 -7.35 0.81 -12.27
CA PHE A 276 -7.38 1.87 -11.25
C PHE A 276 -7.59 1.31 -9.83
N SER A 277 -8.48 0.34 -9.66
CA SER A 277 -8.75 -0.31 -8.37
C SER A 277 -7.58 -1.12 -7.81
N PHE A 278 -6.62 -1.50 -8.65
CA PHE A 278 -5.40 -2.19 -8.22
C PHE A 278 -4.23 -1.26 -7.91
N GLY A 279 -4.37 0.04 -8.22
CA GLY A 279 -3.42 1.07 -7.82
C GLY A 279 -3.27 1.13 -6.29
N GLY A 280 -2.16 1.66 -5.78
CA GLY A 280 -1.84 1.65 -4.35
C GLY A 280 -1.26 0.32 -3.83
N THR A 281 -1.08 -0.71 -4.65
CA THR A 281 -0.31 -1.91 -4.26
C THR A 281 1.18 -1.64 -4.21
N GLU A 282 1.63 -0.68 -5.01
CA GLU A 282 3.01 -0.19 -5.07
C GLU A 282 3.48 0.38 -3.73
N PHE A 283 2.57 0.80 -2.83
CA PHE A 283 2.94 1.24 -1.48
C PHE A 283 3.68 0.16 -0.69
N ILE A 284 3.39 -1.12 -0.91
CA ILE A 284 4.12 -2.22 -0.27
C ILE A 284 5.62 -2.17 -0.66
N SER A 285 5.90 -1.81 -1.91
CA SER A 285 7.27 -1.66 -2.40
C SER A 285 7.93 -0.39 -1.87
N LEU A 286 7.19 0.70 -1.68
CA LEU A 286 7.71 1.93 -1.07
C LEU A 286 8.03 1.73 0.42
N SER A 287 7.14 1.09 1.17
CA SER A 287 7.34 0.79 2.59
C SER A 287 8.46 -0.23 2.84
N ALA A 288 8.97 -0.91 1.80
CA ALA A 288 10.06 -1.89 1.91
C ALA A 288 11.29 -1.31 2.62
N ALA A 289 11.67 -0.08 2.27
CA ALA A 289 12.84 0.61 2.81
C ALA A 289 12.71 0.91 4.31
N GLU A 290 11.49 1.02 4.81
CA GLU A 290 11.20 1.38 6.21
C GLU A 290 11.02 0.15 7.12
N GLN A 291 11.13 -1.07 6.57
CA GLN A 291 10.91 -2.30 7.33
C GLN A 291 12.13 -2.75 8.13
N VAL A 292 11.88 -3.29 9.33
CA VAL A 292 12.92 -3.93 10.16
C VAL A 292 13.51 -5.16 9.45
N ASN A 293 12.65 -5.97 8.83
CA ASN A 293 13.03 -7.15 8.06
C ASN A 293 12.30 -7.19 6.71
N PRO A 294 12.82 -6.51 5.67
CA PRO A 294 12.14 -6.39 4.39
C PRO A 294 11.89 -7.75 3.73
N ARG A 295 12.83 -8.70 3.86
CA ARG A 295 12.71 -10.04 3.25
C ARG A 295 11.51 -10.82 3.78
N LYS A 296 11.22 -10.72 5.08
CA LYS A 296 10.05 -11.39 5.68
C LYS A 296 8.77 -10.58 5.42
N SER A 297 8.80 -9.27 5.67
CA SER A 297 7.64 -8.40 5.56
C SER A 297 7.07 -8.34 4.14
N LEU A 298 7.94 -8.22 3.12
CA LEU A 298 7.50 -8.16 1.72
C LEU A 298 6.90 -9.47 1.23
N LYS A 299 7.50 -10.61 1.58
CA LYS A 299 6.95 -11.93 1.24
C LYS A 299 5.55 -12.12 1.80
N THR A 300 5.32 -11.67 3.05
CA THR A 300 3.99 -11.68 3.66
C THR A 300 3.06 -10.69 2.96
N GLY A 301 3.50 -9.45 2.72
CA GLY A 301 2.71 -8.43 2.05
C GLY A 301 2.22 -8.86 0.66
N ILE A 302 3.09 -9.44 -0.17
CA ILE A 302 2.72 -9.90 -1.52
C ILE A 302 1.69 -11.03 -1.45
N LYS A 303 1.85 -12.01 -0.54
CA LYS A 303 0.84 -13.06 -0.33
C LYS A 303 -0.51 -12.48 0.10
N LEU A 304 -0.50 -11.43 0.91
CA LEU A 304 -1.71 -10.72 1.32
C LEU A 304 -2.36 -9.97 0.16
N VAL A 305 -1.60 -9.45 -0.80
CA VAL A 305 -2.17 -8.88 -2.04
C VAL A 305 -2.90 -9.95 -2.84
N VAL A 306 -2.32 -11.14 -3.01
CA VAL A 306 -3.02 -12.25 -3.69
C VAL A 306 -4.31 -12.61 -2.97
N PHE A 307 -4.24 -12.77 -1.64
CA PHE A 307 -5.42 -13.03 -0.81
C PHE A 307 -6.48 -11.95 -0.97
N ARG A 308 -6.08 -10.68 -0.99
CA ARG A 308 -6.96 -9.53 -1.17
C ARG A 308 -7.69 -9.55 -2.51
N VAL A 309 -7.00 -9.88 -3.61
CA VAL A 309 -7.65 -9.99 -4.93
C VAL A 309 -8.71 -11.09 -4.93
N VAL A 310 -8.39 -12.27 -4.38
CA VAL A 310 -9.31 -13.41 -4.39
C VAL A 310 -10.49 -13.20 -3.45
N VAL A 311 -10.22 -12.81 -2.20
CA VAL A 311 -11.25 -12.80 -1.15
C VAL A 311 -12.01 -11.47 -1.11
N PHE A 312 -11.31 -10.33 -1.14
CA PHE A 312 -11.97 -9.03 -1.00
C PHE A 312 -12.47 -8.49 -2.33
N PHE A 313 -11.73 -8.65 -3.43
CA PHE A 313 -12.16 -8.08 -4.72
C PHE A 313 -13.14 -9.04 -5.38
N LEU A 314 -12.70 -10.23 -5.78
CA LEU A 314 -13.59 -11.20 -6.43
C LEU A 314 -14.71 -11.66 -5.50
N GLY A 315 -14.41 -12.00 -4.25
CA GLY A 315 -15.43 -12.45 -3.30
C GLY A 315 -16.52 -11.41 -3.08
N SER A 316 -16.18 -10.13 -2.90
CA SER A 316 -17.21 -9.11 -2.70
C SER A 316 -17.97 -8.76 -3.99
N LEU A 317 -17.30 -8.77 -5.15
CA LEU A 317 -17.93 -8.51 -6.44
C LEU A 317 -18.88 -9.61 -6.88
N VAL A 318 -18.61 -10.87 -6.50
CA VAL A 318 -19.56 -11.97 -6.73
C VAL A 318 -20.88 -11.66 -6.04
N PHE A 319 -20.84 -11.24 -4.77
CA PHE A 319 -22.06 -10.85 -4.06
C PHE A 319 -22.69 -9.59 -4.62
N VAL A 320 -21.91 -8.60 -5.06
CA VAL A 320 -22.48 -7.43 -5.77
C VAL A 320 -23.25 -7.88 -7.02
N GLY A 321 -22.67 -8.75 -7.86
CA GLY A 321 -23.33 -9.26 -9.06
C GLY A 321 -24.54 -10.16 -8.78
N LEU A 322 -24.54 -10.87 -7.64
CA LEU A 322 -25.66 -11.73 -7.22
C LEU A 322 -26.82 -10.94 -6.62
N LEU A 323 -26.56 -9.78 -6.01
CA LEU A 323 -27.53 -9.01 -5.23
C LEU A 323 -28.03 -7.76 -5.95
N VAL A 324 -27.28 -7.27 -6.93
CA VAL A 324 -27.62 -6.03 -7.64
C VAL A 324 -27.89 -6.32 -9.12
N PRO A 325 -29.10 -6.04 -9.61
CA PRO A 325 -29.37 -6.09 -11.04
C PRO A 325 -28.60 -4.98 -11.76
N TYR A 326 -27.87 -5.33 -12.83
CA TYR A 326 -27.02 -4.37 -13.54
C TYR A 326 -27.80 -3.27 -14.27
N ASP A 327 -29.08 -3.50 -14.57
CA ASP A 327 -29.98 -2.55 -15.24
C ASP A 327 -30.68 -1.58 -14.26
N SER A 328 -30.39 -1.69 -12.97
CA SER A 328 -31.00 -0.84 -11.94
C SER A 328 -30.76 0.65 -12.21
N PRO A 329 -31.81 1.49 -12.24
CA PRO A 329 -31.66 2.94 -12.43
C PRO A 329 -30.99 3.61 -11.23
N LYS A 330 -30.87 2.92 -10.10
CA LYS A 330 -30.19 3.42 -8.88
C LYS A 330 -28.68 3.26 -8.94
N LEU A 331 -28.14 2.46 -9.87
CA LEU A 331 -26.71 2.45 -10.16
C LEU A 331 -26.34 3.80 -10.78
N MET A 332 -25.53 4.59 -10.07
CA MET A 332 -25.05 5.92 -10.48
C MET A 332 -26.11 7.04 -10.53
N GLY A 333 -27.10 7.02 -9.63
CA GLY A 333 -27.97 8.19 -9.41
C GLY A 333 -28.88 8.53 -10.59
N GLY A 334 -29.97 7.78 -10.75
CA GLY A 334 -31.16 8.25 -11.48
C GLY A 334 -31.77 9.50 -10.83
N ASP A 335 -33.10 9.60 -10.68
CA ASP A 335 -33.78 10.80 -10.14
C ASP A 335 -33.36 11.26 -8.71
N THR A 336 -32.38 10.59 -8.08
CA THR A 336 -31.74 11.01 -6.83
C THR A 336 -30.25 11.35 -7.05
N PRO A 337 -29.77 12.53 -6.61
CA PRO A 337 -28.47 13.10 -6.96
C PRO A 337 -27.25 12.50 -6.23
N ALA A 338 -27.35 11.27 -5.73
CA ALA A 338 -26.24 10.57 -5.09
C ALA A 338 -25.95 9.24 -5.79
N SER A 339 -24.79 9.16 -6.45
CA SER A 339 -24.22 7.93 -7.01
C SER A 339 -24.11 6.89 -5.89
N THR A 340 -25.06 5.96 -5.84
CA THR A 340 -25.09 4.95 -4.78
C THR A 340 -24.09 3.86 -5.11
N SER A 341 -23.10 3.67 -4.22
CA SER A 341 -22.18 2.54 -4.28
C SER A 341 -22.97 1.23 -4.43
N PRO A 342 -22.59 0.32 -5.35
CA PRO A 342 -23.28 -0.96 -5.52
C PRO A 342 -23.37 -1.79 -4.22
N TYR A 343 -22.42 -1.60 -3.31
CA TYR A 343 -22.42 -2.25 -1.99
C TYR A 343 -23.56 -1.73 -1.10
N VAL A 344 -23.79 -0.42 -1.10
CA VAL A 344 -24.88 0.21 -0.36
C VAL A 344 -26.22 -0.12 -1.00
N LEU A 345 -26.27 -0.13 -2.34
CA LEU A 345 -27.46 -0.49 -3.09
C LEU A 345 -27.90 -1.94 -2.81
N ALA A 346 -26.96 -2.88 -2.74
CA ALA A 346 -27.25 -4.27 -2.37
C ALA A 346 -27.94 -4.37 -1.00
N ALA A 347 -27.46 -3.61 -0.01
CA ALA A 347 -28.08 -3.58 1.31
C ALA A 347 -29.50 -2.97 1.27
N GLN A 348 -29.68 -1.87 0.53
CA GLN A 348 -30.96 -1.18 0.40
C GLN A 348 -32.03 -2.04 -0.29
N LEU A 349 -31.66 -2.75 -1.36
CA LEU A 349 -32.56 -3.63 -2.11
C LEU A 349 -33.07 -4.79 -1.25
N HIS A 350 -32.25 -5.29 -0.33
CA HIS A 350 -32.56 -6.46 0.48
C HIS A 350 -33.02 -6.12 1.91
N GLY A 351 -33.63 -4.95 2.09
CA GLY A 351 -34.43 -4.63 3.26
C GLY A 351 -33.67 -4.07 4.46
N VAL A 352 -32.39 -3.73 4.31
CA VAL A 352 -31.67 -2.94 5.31
C VAL A 352 -32.19 -1.51 5.23
N LYS A 353 -32.78 -1.01 6.32
CA LYS A 353 -33.16 0.39 6.43
C LYS A 353 -31.89 1.24 6.55
N ILE A 354 -31.76 2.18 5.63
CA ILE A 354 -30.71 3.18 5.56
C ILE A 354 -31.46 4.50 5.75
N GLU A 355 -31.73 4.87 7.01
CA GLU A 355 -32.43 6.11 7.41
C GLU A 355 -31.45 7.12 7.98
#